data_AF-A0A2B7ZTK7-F1
#
_entry.id   AF-A0A2B7ZTK7-F1
#
_cell.length_a   1.000
_cell.length_b   1.000
_cell.length_c   1.000
_cell.angle_alpha   90.00
_cell.angle_beta   90.00
_cell.angle_gamma   90.00
#
_symmetry.space_group_name_H-M   'P 1'
#
loop_
_entity.id
_entity.type
_entity.pdbx_description
1 polymer ?
#
loop_
_entity_poly.entity_id
_entity_poly.type
_entity_poly.pdbx_seq_one_letter_code
_entity_poly.pdbx_strand_id
1 'polypeptide(L)'
;MTGLDQEIMQKNLTCRTLRESQKNMFWFSLLLVAVNFLFLVLGALLYIYSVKNGVEIPPRSDSLYPLLAMNNLGLAVGVFFLLGIIASSYASADSALTGLTTSFCIDFLKFKNKAEKVKHRQKFWVHIAFSALFLAVIVIFKEINEVSVIDAVLDIAGYTYGPLLGLFAFGILTRRRVGGMGVPTICVLSAALSVLLFKQAPVILSGYHIGFEILLINGLLTFLGLWAISKNGATKTV
;
A
#
# COMPACT_ATOMS: atom_id res chain seq x y z
N MET A 1 -0.31 7.36 -0.89
CA MET A 1 0.92 6.63 -0.54
C MET A 1 2.20 7.40 -0.87
N THR A 2 2.21 8.23 -1.92
CA THR A 2 3.33 9.13 -2.24
C THR A 2 3.69 10.03 -1.04
N GLY A 3 4.87 9.85 -0.46
CA GLY A 3 5.38 10.61 0.68
C GLY A 3 5.19 9.98 2.06
N LEU A 4 4.40 8.91 2.17
CA LEU A 4 4.24 8.10 3.41
C LEU A 4 4.95 6.75 3.30
N ASP A 5 5.01 6.21 2.09
CA ASP A 5 5.66 4.95 1.79
C ASP A 5 7.16 5.16 1.54
N GLN A 6 7.96 4.33 2.20
CA GLN A 6 9.41 4.36 2.10
C GLN A 6 9.90 4.10 0.67
N GLU A 7 9.26 3.20 -0.08
CA GLU A 7 9.66 2.89 -1.45
C GLU A 7 9.52 4.13 -2.34
N ILE A 8 8.35 4.77 -2.29
CA ILE A 8 8.06 5.94 -3.11
C ILE A 8 8.89 7.14 -2.65
N MET A 9 9.11 7.29 -1.34
CA MET A 9 9.95 8.36 -0.81
C MET A 9 11.41 8.19 -1.26
N GLN A 10 11.97 6.98 -1.22
CA GLN A 10 13.33 6.71 -1.68
C GLN A 10 13.50 7.02 -3.18
N LYS A 11 12.53 6.64 -4.03
CA LYS A 11 12.56 6.98 -5.47
C LYS A 11 12.54 8.48 -5.73
N ASN A 12 11.92 9.28 -4.86
CA ASN A 12 11.93 10.73 -4.98
C ASN A 12 13.24 11.37 -4.49
N LEU A 13 13.87 10.79 -3.47
CA LEU A 13 15.15 11.27 -2.92
C LEU A 13 16.36 11.00 -3.84
N THR A 14 16.21 10.14 -4.85
CA THR A 14 17.25 9.91 -5.86
C THR A 14 17.23 10.93 -7.02
N CYS A 15 16.18 11.75 -7.12
CA CYS A 15 16.14 12.87 -8.07
C CYS A 15 17.15 13.95 -7.68
N ARG A 16 17.77 14.62 -8.67
CA ARG A 16 18.87 15.57 -8.39
C ARG A 16 18.39 16.87 -7.76
N THR A 17 17.17 17.28 -8.10
CA THR A 17 16.58 18.54 -7.63
C THR A 17 15.11 18.37 -7.25
N LEU A 18 14.59 19.27 -6.41
CA LEU A 18 13.18 19.30 -6.06
C LEU A 18 12.28 19.42 -7.31
N ARG A 19 12.67 20.25 -8.28
CA ARG A 19 11.92 20.45 -9.53
C ARG A 19 11.85 19.17 -10.36
N GLU A 20 12.93 18.39 -10.41
CA GLU A 20 12.94 17.08 -11.07
C GLU A 20 12.03 16.08 -10.34
N SER A 21 12.06 16.04 -9.00
CA SER A 21 11.17 15.17 -8.21
C SER A 21 9.69 15.52 -8.43
N GLN A 22 9.34 16.81 -8.48
CA GLN A 22 7.99 17.26 -8.80
C GLN A 22 7.55 16.85 -10.21
N LYS A 23 8.44 17.02 -11.21
CA LYS A 23 8.17 16.58 -12.59
C LYS A 23 7.98 15.06 -12.67
N ASN A 24 8.80 14.30 -11.95
CA ASN A 24 8.68 12.84 -11.86
C ASN A 24 7.31 12.44 -11.28
N MET A 25 6.89 13.07 -10.17
CA MET A 25 5.58 12.81 -9.57
C MET A 25 4.42 13.19 -10.48
N PHE A 26 4.52 14.29 -11.22
CA PHE A 26 3.49 14.67 -12.20
C PHE A 26 3.31 13.60 -13.29
N TRP A 27 4.41 13.16 -13.91
CA TRP A 27 4.35 12.10 -14.93
C TRP A 27 3.88 10.77 -14.36
N PHE A 28 4.33 10.41 -13.16
CA PHE A 28 3.88 9.22 -12.46
C PHE A 28 2.37 9.25 -12.23
N SER A 29 1.82 10.33 -11.67
CA SER A 29 0.38 10.46 -11.42
C SER A 29 -0.43 10.42 -12.71
N LEU A 30 0.03 11.08 -13.77
CA LEU A 30 -0.64 11.05 -15.08
C LEU A 30 -0.69 9.63 -15.66
N LEU A 31 0.46 8.94 -15.68
CA LEU A 31 0.57 7.58 -16.17
C LEU A 31 -0.25 6.60 -15.33
N LEU A 32 -0.25 6.76 -13.99
CA LEU A 32 -1.03 5.92 -13.09
C LEU A 32 -2.53 5.99 -13.41
N VAL A 33 -3.06 7.20 -13.59
CA VAL A 33 -4.48 7.37 -13.96
C VAL A 33 -4.77 6.75 -15.32
N ALA A 34 -3.93 7.02 -16.33
CA ALA A 34 -4.11 6.48 -17.67
C ALA A 34 -4.06 4.95 -17.71
N VAL A 35 -3.07 4.33 -17.06
CA VAL A 35 -2.90 2.87 -17.02
C VAL A 35 -4.03 2.21 -16.23
N ASN A 36 -4.44 2.76 -15.09
CA ASN A 36 -5.58 2.23 -14.33
C ASN A 36 -6.88 2.28 -15.15
N PHE A 37 -7.10 3.38 -15.89
CA PHE A 37 -8.24 3.48 -16.79
C PHE A 37 -8.21 2.41 -17.88
N LEU A 38 -7.03 2.14 -18.48
CA LEU A 38 -6.87 1.06 -19.46
C LEU A 38 -7.18 -0.32 -18.85
N PHE A 39 -6.70 -0.61 -17.63
CA PHE A 39 -7.01 -1.88 -16.94
C PHE A 39 -8.50 -2.00 -16.60
N LEU A 40 -9.16 -0.92 -16.22
CA LEU A 40 -10.61 -0.91 -15.95
C LEU A 40 -11.41 -1.20 -17.23
N VAL A 41 -11.06 -0.54 -18.34
CA VAL A 41 -11.67 -0.79 -19.65
C VAL A 41 -11.41 -2.22 -20.10
N LEU A 42 -10.18 -2.71 -19.95
CA LEU A 42 -9.83 -4.10 -20.26
C LEU A 42 -10.68 -5.08 -19.45
N GLY A 43 -10.81 -4.88 -18.14
CA GLY A 43 -11.67 -5.69 -17.28
C GLY A 43 -13.12 -5.74 -17.80
N ALA A 44 -13.71 -4.58 -18.10
CA ALA A 44 -15.06 -4.51 -18.66
C ALA A 44 -15.18 -5.26 -20.00
N LEU A 45 -14.20 -5.11 -20.90
CA LEU A 45 -14.19 -5.80 -22.19
C LEU A 45 -14.07 -7.32 -22.03
N LEU A 46 -13.29 -7.80 -21.06
CA LEU A 46 -13.18 -9.23 -20.76
C LEU A 46 -14.51 -9.81 -20.27
N TYR A 47 -15.23 -9.08 -19.41
CA TYR A 47 -16.59 -9.48 -18.99
C TYR A 47 -17.55 -9.55 -20.18
N ILE A 48 -17.57 -8.53 -21.04
CA ILE A 48 -18.43 -8.52 -22.24
C ILE A 48 -18.05 -9.66 -23.17
N TYR A 49 -16.76 -9.93 -23.36
CA TYR A 49 -16.27 -11.05 -24.16
C TYR A 49 -16.75 -12.40 -23.62
N SER A 50 -16.68 -12.62 -22.29
CA SER A 50 -17.14 -13.86 -21.67
C SER A 50 -18.63 -14.09 -21.89
N VAL A 51 -19.46 -13.07 -21.66
CA VAL A 51 -20.91 -13.16 -21.89
C VAL A 51 -21.20 -13.45 -23.35
N LYS A 52 -20.54 -12.77 -24.29
CA LYS A 52 -20.76 -12.93 -25.73
C LYS A 52 -20.36 -14.31 -26.25
N ASN A 53 -19.30 -14.91 -25.71
CA ASN A 53 -18.78 -16.20 -26.17
C ASN A 53 -19.22 -17.38 -25.28
N GLY A 54 -20.12 -17.16 -24.31
CA GLY A 54 -20.63 -18.21 -23.43
C GLY A 54 -19.56 -18.79 -22.48
N VAL A 55 -18.53 -18.00 -22.14
CA VAL A 55 -17.47 -18.42 -21.21
C VAL A 55 -17.96 -18.19 -19.79
N GLU A 56 -17.89 -19.24 -18.95
CA GLU A 56 -18.24 -19.15 -17.55
C GLU A 56 -17.35 -18.13 -16.82
N ILE A 57 -17.98 -17.17 -16.14
CA ILE A 57 -17.28 -16.16 -15.35
C ILE A 57 -16.90 -16.81 -14.02
N PRO A 58 -15.60 -16.86 -13.65
CA PRO A 58 -15.18 -17.49 -12.42
C PRO A 58 -15.75 -16.74 -11.20
N PRO A 59 -16.00 -17.44 -10.08
CA PRO A 59 -16.49 -16.81 -8.84
C PRO A 59 -15.56 -15.72 -8.31
N ARG A 60 -14.25 -15.87 -8.54
CA ARG A 60 -13.22 -14.87 -8.23
C ARG A 60 -12.93 -14.04 -9.48
N SER A 61 -13.27 -12.75 -9.44
CA SER A 61 -13.07 -11.79 -10.53
C SER A 61 -11.63 -11.75 -11.05
N ASP A 62 -10.66 -11.85 -10.15
CA ASP A 62 -9.21 -11.79 -10.47
C ASP A 62 -8.75 -12.94 -11.37
N SER A 63 -9.51 -14.05 -11.41
CA SER A 63 -9.21 -15.21 -12.24
C SER A 63 -9.68 -15.08 -13.69
N LEU A 64 -10.52 -14.09 -14.00
CA LEU A 64 -11.12 -13.95 -15.33
C LEU A 64 -10.07 -13.66 -16.41
N TYR A 65 -9.17 -12.70 -16.15
CA TYR A 65 -8.15 -12.34 -17.15
C TYR A 65 -7.16 -13.49 -17.40
N PRO A 66 -6.57 -14.14 -16.37
CA PRO A 66 -5.76 -15.35 -16.59
C PRO A 66 -6.48 -16.43 -17.39
N LEU A 67 -7.75 -16.71 -17.06
CA LEU A 67 -8.55 -17.73 -17.74
C LEU A 67 -8.66 -17.44 -19.24
N LEU A 68 -9.07 -16.21 -19.60
CA LEU A 68 -9.26 -15.81 -20.99
C LEU A 68 -7.94 -15.71 -21.75
N ALA A 69 -6.89 -15.17 -21.14
CA ALA A 69 -5.58 -15.03 -21.77
C ALA A 69 -4.96 -16.39 -22.12
N MET A 70 -5.12 -17.39 -21.24
CA MET A 70 -4.51 -18.70 -21.43
C MET A 70 -5.33 -19.62 -22.35
N ASN A 71 -6.66 -19.51 -22.33
CA ASN A 71 -7.52 -20.49 -23.00
C ASN A 71 -8.28 -19.96 -24.23
N ASN A 72 -8.51 -18.64 -24.35
CA ASN A 72 -9.50 -18.11 -25.31
C ASN A 72 -8.93 -17.05 -26.27
N LEU A 73 -7.90 -16.30 -25.86
CA LEU A 73 -7.38 -15.15 -26.63
C LEU A 73 -6.16 -15.49 -27.51
N GLY A 74 -5.73 -16.74 -27.51
CA GLY A 74 -4.62 -17.25 -28.32
C GLY A 74 -3.24 -17.10 -27.69
N LEU A 75 -2.26 -17.81 -28.26
CA LEU A 75 -0.92 -17.97 -27.69
C LEU A 75 -0.19 -16.65 -27.43
N ALA A 76 -0.27 -15.70 -28.38
CA ALA A 76 0.42 -14.42 -28.26
C ALA A 76 -0.05 -13.64 -27.03
N VAL A 77 -1.36 -13.57 -26.79
CA VAL A 77 -1.94 -12.88 -25.64
C VAL A 77 -1.54 -13.58 -24.35
N GLY A 78 -1.61 -14.92 -24.30
CA GLY A 78 -1.15 -15.70 -23.14
C GLY A 78 0.32 -15.46 -22.79
N VAL A 79 1.20 -15.41 -23.79
CA VAL A 79 2.64 -15.13 -23.59
C VAL A 79 2.87 -13.72 -23.05
N PHE A 80 2.27 -12.69 -23.68
CA PHE A 80 2.42 -11.31 -23.20
C PHE A 80 1.79 -11.10 -21.81
N PHE A 81 0.66 -11.74 -21.53
CA PHE A 81 0.05 -11.74 -20.21
C PHE A 81 0.99 -12.32 -19.16
N LEU A 82 1.56 -13.49 -19.42
CA LEU A 82 2.47 -14.17 -18.49
C LEU A 82 3.75 -13.35 -18.26
N LEU A 83 4.34 -12.82 -19.33
CA LEU A 83 5.50 -11.93 -19.22
C LEU A 83 5.18 -10.66 -18.42
N GLY A 84 4.02 -10.05 -18.68
CA GLY A 84 3.58 -8.83 -18.00
C GLY A 84 3.32 -9.04 -16.52
N ILE A 85 2.61 -10.10 -16.14
CA ILE A 85 2.29 -10.39 -14.74
C ILE A 85 3.56 -10.78 -13.95
N ILE A 86 4.48 -11.54 -14.56
CA ILE A 86 5.76 -11.88 -13.93
C ILE A 86 6.62 -10.63 -13.76
N ALA A 87 6.77 -9.80 -14.80
CA ALA A 87 7.59 -8.60 -14.76
C ALA A 87 7.07 -7.59 -13.72
N SER A 88 5.76 -7.34 -13.70
CA SER A 88 5.13 -6.43 -12.73
C SER A 88 5.20 -6.94 -11.30
N SER A 89 4.97 -8.24 -11.08
CA SER A 89 5.07 -8.86 -9.75
C SER A 89 6.50 -8.84 -9.22
N TYR A 90 7.49 -9.15 -10.07
CA TYR A 90 8.89 -9.16 -9.68
C TYR A 90 9.39 -7.76 -9.30
N ALA A 91 9.10 -6.75 -10.11
CA ALA A 91 9.49 -5.36 -9.84
C ALA A 91 8.88 -4.82 -8.53
N SER A 92 7.63 -5.20 -8.24
CA SER A 92 6.93 -4.80 -7.01
C SER A 92 7.48 -5.50 -5.77
N ALA A 93 7.70 -6.82 -5.86
CA ALA A 93 8.24 -7.61 -4.76
C ALA A 93 9.68 -7.21 -4.41
N ASP A 94 10.53 -6.99 -5.41
CA ASP A 94 11.92 -6.54 -5.22
C ASP A 94 11.98 -5.18 -4.50
N SER A 95 11.14 -4.23 -4.94
CA SER A 95 11.07 -2.90 -4.33
C SER A 95 10.58 -2.97 -2.87
N ALA A 96 9.54 -3.76 -2.60
CA ALA A 96 9.01 -3.96 -1.25
C ALA A 96 10.03 -4.62 -0.29
N LEU A 97 10.68 -5.70 -0.74
CA LEU A 97 11.72 -6.39 0.06
C LEU A 97 12.91 -5.48 0.34
N THR A 98 13.33 -4.68 -0.64
CA THR A 98 14.41 -3.69 -0.47
C THR A 98 14.01 -2.61 0.53
N GLY A 99 12.78 -2.11 0.46
CA GLY A 99 12.21 -1.15 1.42
C GLY A 99 12.24 -1.69 2.85
N LEU A 100 11.69 -2.88 3.07
CA LEU A 100 11.66 -3.55 4.37
C LEU A 100 13.06 -3.81 4.94
N THR A 101 13.95 -4.33 4.10
CA THR A 101 15.35 -4.59 4.49
C THR A 101 16.03 -3.30 4.93
N THR A 102 15.85 -2.23 4.16
CA THR A 102 16.51 -0.94 4.40
C THR A 102 15.97 -0.27 5.67
N SER A 103 14.65 -0.18 5.83
CA SER A 103 14.02 0.37 7.03
C SER A 103 14.42 -0.44 8.28
N PHE A 104 14.41 -1.77 8.21
CA PHE A 104 14.83 -2.59 9.36
C PHE A 104 16.32 -2.38 9.72
N CYS A 105 17.21 -2.35 8.73
CA CYS A 105 18.64 -2.13 8.97
C CYS A 105 18.94 -0.74 9.54
N ILE A 106 18.27 0.30 9.06
CA ILE A 106 18.48 1.69 9.50
C ILE A 106 17.81 1.92 10.86
N ASP A 107 16.53 1.61 10.99
CA ASP A 107 15.72 2.05 12.13
C ASP A 107 15.88 1.13 13.35
N PHE A 108 15.97 -0.18 13.14
CA PHE A 108 16.07 -1.17 14.23
C PHE A 108 17.52 -1.57 14.51
N LEU A 109 18.28 -1.94 13.49
CA LEU A 109 19.67 -2.38 13.68
C LEU A 109 20.68 -1.25 13.83
N LYS A 110 20.27 0.01 13.57
CA LYS A 110 21.08 1.24 13.69
C LYS A 110 22.49 1.07 13.13
N PHE A 111 22.59 0.39 12.00
CA PHE A 111 23.89 -0.06 11.47
C PHE A 111 24.75 1.07 10.90
N LYS A 112 24.28 2.32 10.87
CA LYS A 112 24.97 3.50 10.31
C LYS A 112 26.38 3.67 10.89
N ASN A 113 26.55 3.36 12.18
CA ASN A 113 27.82 3.49 12.92
C ASN A 113 28.61 2.17 13.04
N LYS A 114 28.21 1.10 12.34
CA LYS A 114 28.89 -0.21 12.39
C LYS A 114 29.96 -0.33 11.30
N ALA A 115 30.92 -1.25 11.50
CA ALA A 115 31.91 -1.60 10.49
C ALA A 115 31.25 -2.18 9.22
N GLU A 116 31.84 -1.92 8.05
CA GLU A 116 31.24 -2.24 6.74
C GLU A 116 31.00 -3.75 6.55
N LYS A 117 31.92 -4.59 7.01
CA LYS A 117 31.76 -6.06 7.01
C LYS A 117 30.53 -6.52 7.80
N VAL A 118 30.25 -5.87 8.93
CA VAL A 118 29.09 -6.18 9.78
C VAL A 118 27.80 -5.72 9.09
N LYS A 119 27.81 -4.53 8.46
CA LYS A 119 26.66 -4.03 7.70
C LYS A 119 26.28 -4.96 6.55
N HIS A 120 27.25 -5.39 5.74
CA HIS A 120 27.00 -6.27 4.60
C HIS A 120 26.41 -7.61 5.05
N ARG A 121 26.97 -8.21 6.11
CA ARG A 121 26.46 -9.46 6.68
C ARG A 121 25.04 -9.29 7.24
N GLN A 122 24.79 -8.23 8.01
CA GLN A 122 23.46 -7.97 8.57
C GLN A 122 22.42 -7.72 7.49
N LYS A 123 22.73 -6.90 6.48
CA LYS A 123 21.83 -6.64 5.35
C LYS A 123 21.47 -7.94 4.61
N PHE A 124 22.46 -8.78 4.33
CA PHE A 124 22.22 -10.07 3.66
C PHE A 124 21.25 -10.97 4.44
N TRP A 125 21.50 -11.18 5.73
CA TRP A 125 20.64 -12.04 6.55
C TRP A 125 19.24 -11.45 6.78
N VAL A 126 19.14 -10.13 6.95
CA VAL A 126 17.84 -9.44 7.05
C VAL A 126 17.04 -9.60 5.76
N HIS A 127 17.69 -9.42 4.61
CA HIS A 127 17.03 -9.59 3.32
C HIS A 127 16.50 -11.01 3.14
N ILE A 128 17.31 -12.03 3.42
CA ILE A 128 16.89 -13.44 3.36
C ILE A 128 15.74 -13.72 4.34
N ALA A 129 15.81 -13.19 5.56
CA ALA A 129 14.74 -13.35 6.55
C ALA A 129 13.42 -12.72 6.07
N PHE A 130 13.45 -11.51 5.51
CA PHE A 130 12.25 -10.89 4.93
C PHE A 130 11.75 -11.63 3.69
N SER A 131 12.62 -12.14 2.82
CA SER A 131 12.20 -12.96 1.67
C SER A 131 11.50 -14.24 2.12
N ALA A 132 12.01 -14.93 3.15
CA ALA A 132 11.37 -16.10 3.73
C ALA A 132 10.03 -15.76 4.41
N LEU A 133 9.98 -14.65 5.15
CA LEU A 133 8.74 -14.15 5.76
C LEU A 133 7.70 -13.80 4.69
N PHE A 134 8.11 -13.14 3.61
CA PHE A 134 7.23 -12.74 2.52
C PHE A 134 6.61 -13.98 1.84
N LEU A 135 7.44 -15.01 1.58
CA LEU A 135 6.95 -16.30 1.08
C LEU A 135 5.97 -16.96 2.04
N ALA A 136 6.27 -16.98 3.34
CA ALA A 136 5.38 -17.56 4.35
C ALA A 136 4.03 -16.84 4.39
N VAL A 137 4.03 -15.50 4.35
CA VAL A 137 2.81 -14.69 4.30
C VAL A 137 2.01 -15.00 3.04
N ILE A 138 2.64 -15.12 1.87
CA ILE A 138 1.95 -15.48 0.61
C ILE A 138 1.28 -16.85 0.71
N VAL A 139 1.98 -17.87 1.24
CA VAL A 139 1.44 -19.22 1.39
C VAL A 139 0.28 -19.24 2.38
N ILE A 140 0.43 -18.60 3.55
CA ILE A 140 -0.65 -18.50 4.54
C ILE A 140 -1.85 -17.80 3.93
N PHE A 141 -1.63 -16.66 3.26
CA PHE A 141 -2.69 -15.87 2.65
C PHE A 141 -3.45 -16.65 1.57
N LYS A 142 -2.74 -17.46 0.76
CA LYS A 142 -3.34 -18.35 -0.23
C LYS A 142 -4.31 -19.36 0.40
N GLU A 143 -3.99 -19.89 1.58
CA GLU A 143 -4.81 -20.91 2.26
C GLU A 143 -6.02 -20.32 3.02
N ILE A 144 -5.92 -19.07 3.50
CA ILE A 144 -6.97 -18.46 4.34
C ILE A 144 -7.89 -17.48 3.62
N ASN A 145 -7.49 -16.96 2.45
CA ASN A 145 -8.22 -15.87 1.81
C ASN A 145 -9.28 -16.37 0.82
N GLU A 146 -10.54 -16.09 1.15
CA GLU A 146 -11.71 -16.43 0.32
C GLU A 146 -12.20 -15.28 -0.56
N VAL A 147 -11.76 -14.04 -0.28
CA VAL A 147 -12.11 -12.84 -1.06
C VAL A 147 -11.08 -12.56 -2.15
N SER A 148 -11.37 -11.60 -3.04
CA SER A 148 -10.37 -11.09 -3.99
C SER A 148 -9.10 -10.67 -3.24
N VAL A 149 -7.95 -10.93 -3.87
CA VAL A 149 -6.66 -10.52 -3.30
C VAL A 149 -6.59 -8.99 -3.23
N ILE A 150 -7.19 -8.30 -4.21
CA ILE A 150 -7.22 -6.84 -4.27
C ILE A 150 -8.01 -6.27 -3.09
N ASP A 151 -9.20 -6.79 -2.82
CA ASP A 151 -10.05 -6.30 -1.72
C ASP A 151 -9.34 -6.45 -0.37
N ALA A 152 -8.77 -7.62 -0.10
CA ALA A 152 -8.06 -7.87 1.15
C ALA A 152 -6.83 -6.97 1.33
N VAL A 153 -6.09 -6.67 0.25
CA VAL A 153 -4.96 -5.73 0.30
C VAL A 153 -5.44 -4.31 0.59
N LEU A 154 -6.53 -3.86 -0.06
CA LEU A 154 -7.11 -2.54 0.16
C LEU A 154 -7.66 -2.38 1.58
N ASP A 155 -8.28 -3.42 2.14
CA ASP A 155 -8.78 -3.42 3.51
C ASP A 155 -7.64 -3.26 4.52
N ILE A 156 -6.60 -4.09 4.43
CA ILE A 156 -5.42 -4.00 5.30
C ILE A 156 -4.74 -2.65 5.14
N ALA A 157 -4.64 -2.14 3.90
CA ALA A 157 -4.07 -0.84 3.62
C ALA A 157 -4.90 0.29 4.29
N GLY A 158 -6.22 0.23 4.25
CA GLY A 158 -7.11 1.20 4.89
C GLY A 158 -6.84 1.35 6.39
N TYR A 159 -6.62 0.24 7.10
CA TYR A 159 -6.38 0.26 8.55
C TYR A 159 -4.97 0.66 8.94
N THR A 160 -3.97 0.33 8.13
CA THR A 160 -2.55 0.57 8.43
C THR A 160 -2.03 1.91 7.92
N TYR A 161 -2.44 2.35 6.73
CA TYR A 161 -2.06 3.64 6.17
C TYR A 161 -2.87 4.81 6.73
N GLY A 162 -4.06 4.56 7.30
CA GLY A 162 -4.89 5.58 7.93
C GLY A 162 -4.13 6.36 9.01
N PRO A 163 -3.54 5.70 10.03
CA PRO A 163 -2.78 6.40 11.07
C PRO A 163 -1.54 7.12 10.53
N LEU A 164 -0.85 6.54 9.55
CA LEU A 164 0.28 7.21 8.90
C LEU A 164 -0.16 8.50 8.20
N LEU A 165 -1.28 8.47 7.48
CA LEU A 165 -1.86 9.65 6.86
C LEU A 165 -2.17 10.73 7.91
N GLY A 166 -2.80 10.36 9.02
CA GLY A 166 -3.11 11.27 10.12
C GLY A 166 -1.86 11.87 10.77
N LEU A 167 -0.83 11.06 11.02
CA LEU A 167 0.45 11.51 11.59
C LEU A 167 1.16 12.54 10.71
N PHE A 168 1.30 12.24 9.42
CA PHE A 168 1.98 13.14 8.49
C PHE A 168 1.15 14.39 8.22
N ALA A 169 -0.17 14.26 8.05
CA ALA A 169 -1.05 15.41 7.93
C ALA A 169 -0.94 16.32 9.16
N PHE A 170 -0.92 15.75 10.37
CA PHE A 170 -0.74 16.51 11.61
C PHE A 170 0.61 17.24 11.66
N GLY A 171 1.69 16.55 11.30
CA GLY A 171 3.04 17.13 11.30
C GLY A 171 3.25 18.22 10.25
N ILE A 172 2.55 18.16 9.12
CA ILE A 172 2.64 19.15 8.03
C ILE A 172 1.70 20.34 8.27
N LEU A 173 0.46 20.09 8.67
CA LEU A 173 -0.59 21.12 8.76
C LEU A 173 -0.58 21.86 10.10
N THR A 174 0.04 21.31 11.14
CA THR A 174 0.03 21.91 12.48
C THR A 174 1.44 22.25 12.96
N ARG A 175 1.54 23.27 13.83
CA ARG A 175 2.79 23.61 14.55
C ARG A 175 2.83 23.05 15.97
N ARG A 176 1.83 22.24 16.34
CA ARG A 176 1.67 21.71 17.69
C ARG A 176 2.67 20.58 17.90
N ARG A 177 3.20 20.46 19.12
CA ARG A 177 4.12 19.37 19.47
C ARG A 177 3.31 18.24 20.07
N VAL A 178 3.52 17.05 19.53
CA VAL A 178 2.98 15.80 20.04
C VAL A 178 4.15 14.83 20.22
N GLY A 179 4.17 14.09 21.32
CA GLY A 179 5.27 13.20 21.65
C GLY A 179 4.96 12.31 22.85
N GLY A 180 5.81 11.30 23.04
CA GLY A 180 5.63 10.28 24.06
C GLY A 180 4.69 9.14 23.60
N MET A 181 4.36 8.25 24.55
CA MET A 181 3.58 7.04 24.29
C MET A 181 2.14 7.29 23.83
N GLY A 182 1.62 8.52 23.98
CA GLY A 182 0.27 8.87 23.50
C GLY A 182 0.12 8.76 21.98
N VAL A 183 1.21 8.94 21.21
CA VAL A 183 1.17 8.86 19.74
C VAL A 183 0.85 7.44 19.25
N PRO A 184 1.63 6.39 19.63
CA PRO A 184 1.27 5.00 19.30
C PRO A 184 -0.13 4.61 19.79
N THR A 185 -0.52 5.04 20.99
CA THR A 185 -1.85 4.73 21.53
C THR A 185 -2.98 5.27 20.65
N ILE A 186 -2.88 6.53 20.18
CA ILE A 186 -3.88 7.11 19.28
C ILE A 186 -3.92 6.38 17.94
N CYS A 187 -2.76 5.99 17.38
CA CYS A 187 -2.73 5.25 16.12
C CYS A 187 -3.47 3.91 16.24
N VAL A 188 -3.24 3.16 17.31
CA VAL A 188 -3.91 1.88 17.57
C VAL A 188 -5.41 2.09 17.85
N LEU A 189 -5.76 3.08 18.67
CA LEU A 189 -7.16 3.39 18.96
C LEU A 189 -7.92 3.85 17.72
N SER A 190 -7.31 4.66 16.85
CA SER A 190 -7.94 5.15 15.62
C SER A 190 -8.18 4.00 14.63
N ALA A 191 -7.24 3.08 14.49
CA ALA A 191 -7.42 1.88 13.69
C ALA A 191 -8.53 0.97 14.27
N ALA A 192 -8.55 0.75 15.59
CA ALA A 192 -9.58 -0.05 16.25
C ALA A 192 -10.98 0.57 16.09
N LEU A 193 -11.10 1.89 16.29
CA LEU A 193 -12.35 2.63 16.07
C LEU A 193 -12.79 2.55 14.61
N SER A 194 -11.86 2.60 13.67
CA SER A 194 -12.16 2.46 12.24
C SER A 194 -12.72 1.08 11.91
N VAL A 195 -12.15 0.01 12.48
CA VAL A 195 -12.69 -1.36 12.33
C VAL A 195 -14.10 -1.47 12.92
N LEU A 196 -14.35 -0.85 14.08
CA LEU A 196 -15.68 -0.84 14.68
C LEU A 196 -16.69 -0.09 13.81
N LEU A 197 -16.32 1.07 13.27
CA LEU A 197 -17.14 1.85 12.34
C LEU A 197 -17.45 1.07 11.07
N PHE A 198 -16.46 0.41 10.46
CA PHE A 198 -16.66 -0.42 9.28
C PHE A 198 -17.71 -1.51 9.53
N LYS A 199 -17.66 -2.18 10.69
CA LYS A 199 -18.63 -3.23 11.06
C LYS A 199 -20.02 -2.70 11.38
N GLN A 200 -20.11 -1.51 11.98
CA GLN A 200 -21.39 -0.94 12.44
C GLN A 200 -22.06 -0.02 11.41
N ALA A 201 -21.33 0.46 10.41
CA ALA A 201 -21.82 1.37 9.39
C ALA A 201 -23.10 0.90 8.69
N PRO A 202 -23.27 -0.38 8.30
CA PRO A 202 -24.50 -0.82 7.66
C PRO A 202 -25.74 -0.67 8.56
N VAL A 203 -25.55 -0.77 9.89
CA VAL A 203 -26.63 -0.62 10.88
C VAL A 203 -26.90 0.86 11.16
N ILE A 204 -25.85 1.66 11.29
CA ILE A 204 -25.95 3.08 11.71
C ILE A 204 -26.34 3.99 10.53
N LEU A 205 -25.89 3.67 9.32
CA LEU A 205 -26.03 4.51 8.11
C LEU A 205 -27.02 3.91 7.10
N SER A 206 -28.07 3.24 7.59
CA SER A 206 -29.19 2.76 6.77
C SER A 206 -28.76 1.89 5.56
N GLY A 207 -27.81 0.97 5.79
CA GLY A 207 -27.30 0.05 4.76
C GLY A 207 -26.07 0.55 3.99
N TYR A 208 -25.50 1.70 4.35
CA TYR A 208 -24.26 2.17 3.72
C TYR A 208 -23.05 1.30 4.13
N HIS A 209 -22.33 0.81 3.13
CA HIS A 209 -21.08 0.07 3.31
C HIS A 209 -19.90 1.01 3.09
N ILE A 210 -19.11 1.20 4.15
CA ILE A 210 -17.87 1.96 4.06
C ILE A 210 -16.85 1.10 3.29
N GLY A 211 -16.35 1.58 2.16
CA GLY A 211 -15.27 0.97 1.41
C GLY A 211 -13.89 1.55 1.76
N PHE A 212 -13.12 1.91 0.73
CA PHE A 212 -11.76 2.43 0.89
C PHE A 212 -11.68 3.79 1.61
N GLU A 213 -12.78 4.52 1.70
CA GLU A 213 -12.89 5.76 2.47
C GLU A 213 -12.58 5.57 3.97
N ILE A 214 -12.58 4.34 4.47
CA ILE A 214 -12.12 4.02 5.84
C ILE A 214 -10.70 4.53 6.09
N LEU A 215 -9.85 4.57 5.05
CA LEU A 215 -8.51 5.16 5.10
C LEU A 215 -8.57 6.62 5.54
N LEU A 216 -9.46 7.41 4.93
CA LEU A 216 -9.61 8.84 5.22
C LEU A 216 -10.20 9.06 6.61
N ILE A 217 -11.19 8.24 6.99
CA ILE A 217 -11.81 8.28 8.32
C ILE A 217 -10.76 7.99 9.39
N ASN A 218 -9.99 6.92 9.22
CA ASN A 218 -8.92 6.53 10.14
C ASN A 218 -7.83 7.60 10.25
N GLY A 219 -7.43 8.20 9.12
CA GLY A 219 -6.51 9.34 9.10
C GLY A 219 -7.05 10.56 9.85
N LEU A 220 -8.33 10.87 9.68
CA LEU A 220 -8.98 11.97 10.40
C LEU A 220 -9.08 11.69 11.90
N LEU A 221 -9.49 10.49 12.30
CA LEU A 221 -9.53 10.07 13.71
C LEU A 221 -8.15 10.19 14.36
N THR A 222 -7.10 9.74 13.66
CA THR A 222 -5.73 9.86 14.13
C THR A 222 -5.33 11.33 14.27
N PHE A 223 -5.61 12.17 13.28
CA PHE A 223 -5.33 13.60 13.33
C PHE A 223 -6.01 14.29 14.52
N LEU A 224 -7.30 14.02 14.74
CA LEU A 224 -8.08 14.59 15.84
C LEU A 224 -7.60 14.09 17.21
N GLY A 225 -7.26 12.81 17.33
CA GLY A 225 -6.67 12.25 18.54
C GLY A 225 -5.34 12.93 18.87
N LEU A 226 -4.47 13.12 17.88
CA LEU A 226 -3.19 13.81 18.06
C LEU A 226 -3.41 15.26 18.47
N TRP A 227 -4.40 15.93 17.87
CA TRP A 227 -4.78 17.29 18.24
C TRP A 227 -5.18 17.38 19.71
N ALA A 228 -5.98 16.45 20.21
CA ALA A 228 -6.44 16.42 21.60
C ALA A 228 -5.30 16.30 22.61
N ILE A 229 -4.26 15.51 22.31
CA ILE A 229 -3.11 15.32 23.22
C ILE A 229 -1.96 16.29 22.98
N SER A 230 -2.01 17.06 21.90
CA SER A 230 -0.89 17.93 21.50
C SER A 230 -0.83 19.21 22.34
N LYS A 231 0.38 19.71 22.56
CA LYS A 231 0.62 20.97 23.27
C LYS A 231 0.92 22.09 22.27
N ASN A 232 0.58 23.34 22.62
CA ASN A 232 0.95 24.50 21.82
C ASN A 232 2.47 24.54 21.65
N GLY A 233 2.94 24.40 20.41
CA GLY A 233 4.36 24.47 20.09
C GLY A 233 4.79 25.93 20.06
N ALA A 234 5.85 26.28 20.79
CA ALA A 234 6.53 27.56 20.60
C ALA A 234 6.90 27.72 19.11
N THR A 235 6.57 28.89 18.55
CA THR A 235 6.78 29.27 17.16
C THR A 235 8.18 28.91 16.68
N LYS A 236 8.28 28.12 15.60
CA LYS A 236 9.52 28.04 14.82
C LYS A 236 9.82 29.44 14.28
N THR A 237 10.76 30.14 14.88
CA THR A 237 11.49 31.22 14.20
C THR A 237 12.25 30.55 13.07
N VAL A 238 11.83 30.86 11.84
CA VAL A 238 12.50 30.43 10.61
C VAL A 238 13.89 31.06 10.55
#